data_AF-A0A960K2L4-F1
#
_entry.id   AF-A0A960K2L4-F1
#
_cell.length_a   1.000
_cell.length_b   1.000
_cell.length_c   1.000
_cell.angle_alpha   90.00
_cell.angle_beta   90.00
_cell.angle_gamma   90.00
#
_symmetry.space_group_name_H-M   'P 1'
#
loop_
_entity.id
_entity.type
_entity.pdbx_description
1 polymer ?
#
loop_
_entity_poly.entity_id
_entity_poly.type
_entity_poly.pdbx_seq_one_letter_code
_entity_poly.pdbx_strand_id
1 'polypeptide(L)'
;LFYRKDDAALAQATTFSEVEAALGTCTYTSEIPPDRRGLMIDMAGGTTDATLYLDAVENRTGRLPPELPWTAAEIEPAAMDHLRRLLAMASYENGLARPAAPYARGKWFSQGWGRAFVGFAESMSVMSPETRAGLGFKVMPLADDDRASLFYADVVAVHPATKVWGTRELAVELANLLASHEVMVRSLGPGEGDPSPQYLMAARPSVFETLGRSFPIYGELHELIETSHPTLFRLGPRSREWLAAMKDTLRKEAREDYPCGCDVRSAELIRDAASAPALCQAACRELGGWSGKWTNEAPATPPGTSACGCRACPAP
;
A
#
# COMPACT_ATOMS: atom_id res chain seq x y z
N LEU A 1 -4.94 4.71 -4.09
CA LEU A 1 -6.07 3.75 -3.97
C LEU A 1 -6.52 3.34 -5.36
N PHE A 2 -6.50 2.04 -5.66
CA PHE A 2 -6.98 1.45 -6.90
C PHE A 2 -8.32 0.74 -6.67
N TYR A 3 -9.23 0.90 -7.61
CA TYR A 3 -10.59 0.34 -7.57
C TYR A 3 -11.07 0.07 -9.01
N ARG A 4 -12.23 -0.56 -9.18
CA ARG A 4 -12.83 -0.77 -10.52
C ARG A 4 -13.65 0.46 -10.90
N LYS A 5 -13.58 0.95 -12.14
CA LYS A 5 -14.27 2.19 -12.58
C LYS A 5 -15.79 2.15 -12.34
N ASP A 6 -16.40 0.97 -12.29
CA ASP A 6 -17.83 0.77 -12.01
C ASP A 6 -18.19 0.79 -10.51
N ASP A 7 -17.21 0.83 -9.61
CA ASP A 7 -17.42 0.97 -8.16
C ASP A 7 -17.68 2.43 -7.79
N ALA A 8 -18.92 2.89 -8.00
CA ALA A 8 -19.31 4.28 -7.77
C ALA A 8 -19.05 4.77 -6.34
N ALA A 9 -19.19 3.91 -5.33
CA ALA A 9 -18.95 4.27 -3.93
C ALA A 9 -17.47 4.64 -3.71
N LEU A 10 -16.55 3.83 -4.25
CA LEU A 10 -15.12 4.15 -4.20
C LEU A 10 -14.73 5.29 -5.12
N ALA A 11 -15.38 5.45 -6.28
CA ALA A 11 -15.12 6.58 -7.17
C ALA A 11 -15.47 7.91 -6.50
N GLN A 12 -16.57 7.96 -5.75
CA GLN A 12 -17.11 9.18 -5.14
C GLN A 12 -16.54 9.50 -3.75
N ALA A 13 -16.00 8.51 -3.03
CA ALA A 13 -15.39 8.76 -1.74
C ALA A 13 -14.25 9.79 -1.86
N THR A 14 -14.18 10.77 -0.99
CA THR A 14 -13.10 11.78 -0.95
C THR A 14 -12.41 11.82 0.40
N THR A 15 -13.01 11.22 1.41
CA THR A 15 -12.49 11.16 2.79
C THR A 15 -12.13 9.74 3.20
N PHE A 16 -11.33 9.61 4.27
CA PHE A 16 -10.96 8.30 4.83
C PHE A 16 -12.21 7.54 5.28
N SER A 17 -13.13 8.20 5.98
CA SER A 17 -14.37 7.60 6.48
C SER A 17 -15.32 7.17 5.35
N GLU A 18 -15.38 7.87 4.22
CA GLU A 18 -16.15 7.42 3.05
C GLU A 18 -15.52 6.19 2.40
N VAL A 19 -14.18 6.12 2.32
CA VAL A 19 -13.49 4.91 1.84
C VAL A 19 -13.75 3.73 2.78
N GLU A 20 -13.68 3.95 4.10
CA GLU A 20 -14.00 2.93 5.10
C GLU A 20 -15.45 2.47 5.00
N ALA A 21 -16.40 3.39 4.88
CA ALA A 21 -17.80 3.05 4.70
C ALA A 21 -18.04 2.23 3.42
N ALA A 22 -17.32 2.55 2.34
CA ALA A 22 -17.40 1.80 1.10
C ALA A 22 -16.82 0.39 1.24
N LEU A 23 -15.67 0.22 1.88
CA LEU A 23 -14.95 -1.06 1.95
C LEU A 23 -15.44 -1.98 3.08
N GLY A 24 -15.90 -1.39 4.18
CA GLY A 24 -16.17 -2.06 5.45
C GLY A 24 -14.90 -2.50 6.17
N THR A 25 -15.06 -2.94 7.42
CA THR A 25 -13.98 -3.49 8.26
C THR A 25 -14.23 -4.97 8.55
N CYS A 26 -13.16 -5.72 8.85
CA CYS A 26 -13.21 -7.15 9.18
C CYS A 26 -13.93 -8.02 8.13
N THR A 27 -13.82 -7.64 6.85
CA THR A 27 -14.56 -8.30 5.75
C THR A 27 -13.92 -9.61 5.30
N TYR A 28 -12.64 -9.81 5.60
CA TYR A 28 -11.88 -11.05 5.37
C TYR A 28 -10.72 -11.17 6.38
N THR A 29 -10.17 -12.37 6.52
CA THR A 29 -9.17 -12.72 7.54
C THR A 29 -7.89 -13.36 6.97
N SER A 30 -7.90 -13.71 5.69
CA SER A 30 -6.81 -14.35 4.94
C SER A 30 -5.81 -13.35 4.35
N GLU A 31 -4.66 -13.83 3.88
CA GLU A 31 -3.68 -13.01 3.15
C GLU A 31 -4.25 -12.43 1.84
N ILE A 32 -5.04 -13.20 1.10
CA ILE A 32 -5.69 -12.75 -0.13
C ILE A 32 -7.20 -12.78 0.11
N PRO A 33 -7.95 -11.71 -0.20
CA PRO A 33 -9.41 -11.71 -0.08
C PRO A 33 -10.03 -12.86 -0.90
N PRO A 34 -11.09 -13.51 -0.39
CA PRO A 34 -11.70 -14.66 -1.06
C PRO A 34 -12.50 -14.29 -2.32
N ASP A 35 -12.80 -13.01 -2.53
CA ASP A 35 -13.50 -12.46 -3.69
C ASP A 35 -13.29 -10.93 -3.76
N ARG A 36 -14.22 -10.19 -4.40
CA ARG A 36 -14.22 -8.73 -4.56
C ARG A 36 -14.65 -7.99 -3.28
N ARG A 37 -14.09 -8.33 -2.12
CA ARG A 37 -14.33 -7.66 -0.84
C ARG A 37 -13.05 -7.11 -0.22
N GLY A 38 -13.20 -6.15 0.68
CA GLY A 38 -12.10 -5.62 1.50
C GLY A 38 -11.02 -4.84 0.75
N LEU A 39 -10.09 -4.31 1.53
CA LEU A 39 -8.91 -3.60 1.06
C LEU A 39 -7.70 -4.53 1.06
N MET A 40 -6.81 -4.43 0.08
CA MET A 40 -5.45 -4.97 0.20
C MET A 40 -4.43 -3.84 0.37
N ILE A 41 -3.49 -3.96 1.31
CA ILE A 41 -2.45 -2.96 1.56
C ILE A 41 -1.18 -3.62 2.14
N ASP A 42 -0.01 -3.01 1.89
CA ASP A 42 1.24 -3.40 2.54
C ASP A 42 1.50 -2.52 3.78
N MET A 43 1.42 -3.14 4.96
CA MET A 43 1.77 -2.57 6.27
C MET A 43 2.75 -3.51 7.01
N ALA A 44 3.59 -4.22 6.24
CA ALA A 44 4.47 -5.25 6.80
C ALA A 44 5.76 -4.65 7.38
N GLY A 45 6.24 -3.54 6.78
CA GLY A 45 7.52 -2.91 7.08
C GLY A 45 7.41 -1.71 8.01
N GLY A 46 8.24 -1.65 9.05
CA GLY A 46 8.20 -0.52 10.00
C GLY A 46 8.49 0.84 9.36
N THR A 47 9.32 0.90 8.31
CA THR A 47 9.51 2.15 7.55
C THR A 47 8.24 2.56 6.82
N THR A 48 7.51 1.61 6.21
CA THR A 48 6.22 1.86 5.55
C THR A 48 5.19 2.39 6.55
N ASP A 49 5.05 1.74 7.70
CA ASP A 49 4.08 2.16 8.72
C ASP A 49 4.45 3.54 9.29
N ALA A 50 5.75 3.80 9.51
CA ALA A 50 6.23 5.09 9.97
C ALA A 50 5.93 6.22 8.96
N THR A 51 6.05 5.95 7.66
CA THR A 51 5.76 6.97 6.66
C THR A 51 4.26 7.12 6.38
N LEU A 52 3.46 6.05 6.44
CA LEU A 52 1.99 6.12 6.43
C LEU A 52 1.47 6.94 7.61
N TYR A 53 2.05 6.76 8.80
CA TYR A 53 1.72 7.56 9.98
C TYR A 53 2.00 9.05 9.74
N LEU A 54 3.17 9.40 9.20
CA LEU A 54 3.51 10.80 8.93
C LEU A 54 2.63 11.41 7.83
N ASP A 55 2.24 10.62 6.83
CA ASP A 55 1.29 11.02 5.80
C ASP A 55 -0.10 11.30 6.39
N ALA A 56 -0.57 10.44 7.31
CA ALA A 56 -1.81 10.70 8.05
C ALA A 56 -1.71 11.94 8.96
N VAL A 57 -0.58 12.19 9.63
CA VAL A 57 -0.34 13.41 10.44
C VAL A 57 -0.38 14.65 9.56
N GLU A 58 0.27 14.61 8.40
CA GLU A 58 0.29 15.76 7.49
C GLU A 58 -1.10 16.05 6.91
N ASN A 59 -1.81 15.02 6.45
CA ASN A 59 -3.18 15.15 5.96
C ASN A 59 -4.11 15.85 6.97
N ARG A 60 -3.89 15.63 8.27
CA ARG A 60 -4.65 16.27 9.35
C ARG A 60 -4.18 17.69 9.66
N THR A 61 -2.86 17.90 9.73
CA THR A 61 -2.28 19.14 10.27
C THR A 61 -1.95 20.18 9.21
N GLY A 62 -1.69 19.77 7.97
CA GLY A 62 -1.16 20.59 6.88
C GLY A 62 0.25 21.14 7.15
N ARG A 63 1.00 20.57 8.11
CA ARG A 63 2.33 21.07 8.51
C ARG A 63 3.43 20.32 7.79
N LEU A 64 4.32 21.08 7.14
CA LEU A 64 5.40 20.57 6.30
C LEU A 64 6.77 21.14 6.71
N PRO A 65 7.78 20.30 6.96
CA PRO A 65 7.69 18.84 7.12
C PRO A 65 6.90 18.47 8.39
N PRO A 66 6.33 17.26 8.49
CA PRO A 66 5.62 16.83 9.68
C PRO A 66 6.57 16.77 10.90
N GLU A 67 6.04 17.10 12.08
CA GLU A 67 6.79 16.97 13.33
C GLU A 67 7.03 15.48 13.63
N LEU A 68 8.27 15.13 13.96
CA LEU A 68 8.66 13.77 14.24
C LEU A 68 8.45 13.45 15.73
N PRO A 69 7.56 12.51 16.10
CA PRO A 69 7.43 12.08 17.50
C PRO A 69 8.65 11.26 17.90
N TRP A 70 9.28 11.50 19.03
CA TRP A 70 10.46 10.77 19.51
C TRP A 70 10.14 9.75 20.60
N THR A 71 8.89 9.73 21.07
CA THR A 71 8.38 8.82 22.10
C THR A 71 6.96 8.39 21.77
N ALA A 72 6.49 7.29 22.39
CA ALA A 72 5.11 6.82 22.23
C ALA A 72 4.07 7.87 22.69
N ALA A 73 4.39 8.66 23.71
CA ALA A 73 3.51 9.71 24.23
C ALA A 73 3.33 10.90 23.27
N GLU A 74 4.22 11.04 22.27
CA GLU A 74 4.16 12.11 21.25
C GLU A 74 3.43 11.65 19.98
N ILE A 75 3.02 10.38 19.88
CA ILE A 75 2.26 9.87 18.74
C ILE A 75 0.90 10.58 18.69
N GLU A 76 0.55 11.11 17.52
CA GLU A 76 -0.76 11.73 17.27
C GLU A 76 -1.81 10.62 17.25
N PRO A 77 -2.75 10.59 18.22
CA PRO A 77 -3.62 9.44 18.42
C PRO A 77 -4.57 9.16 17.25
N ALA A 78 -5.02 10.20 16.55
CA ALA A 78 -6.02 10.06 15.49
C ALA A 78 -5.40 9.62 14.15
N ALA A 79 -4.15 10.01 13.86
CA ALA A 79 -3.36 9.45 12.77
C ALA A 79 -3.09 7.97 13.02
N MET A 80 -2.75 7.60 14.26
CA MET A 80 -2.57 6.19 14.62
C MET A 80 -3.88 5.39 14.52
N ASP A 81 -5.01 5.97 14.94
CA ASP A 81 -6.34 5.37 14.77
C ASP A 81 -6.66 5.09 13.29
N HIS A 82 -6.35 6.02 12.37
CA HIS A 82 -6.52 5.78 10.95
C HIS A 82 -5.67 4.62 10.43
N LEU A 83 -4.43 4.45 10.92
CA LEU A 83 -3.61 3.29 10.57
C LEU A 83 -4.23 1.97 11.07
N ARG A 84 -4.75 1.95 12.31
CA ARG A 84 -5.45 0.77 12.86
C ARG A 84 -6.70 0.43 12.05
N ARG A 85 -7.49 1.44 11.67
CA ARG A 85 -8.67 1.30 10.81
C ARG A 85 -8.31 0.87 9.39
N LEU A 86 -7.19 1.34 8.85
CA LEU A 86 -6.66 0.92 7.55
C LEU A 86 -6.30 -0.57 7.54
N LEU A 87 -5.65 -1.05 8.61
CA LEU A 87 -5.39 -2.48 8.80
C LEU A 87 -6.70 -3.27 8.94
N ALA A 88 -7.71 -2.74 9.63
CA ALA A 88 -9.03 -3.38 9.82
C ALA A 88 -9.90 -3.40 8.55
N MET A 89 -9.74 -2.46 7.62
CA MET A 89 -10.32 -2.53 6.27
C MET A 89 -9.67 -3.64 5.42
N ALA A 90 -8.41 -3.93 5.72
CA ALA A 90 -7.71 -5.09 5.20
C ALA A 90 -7.94 -6.31 6.09
N SER A 91 -6.95 -7.19 6.18
CA SER A 91 -6.86 -8.22 7.21
C SER A 91 -5.48 -8.15 7.85
N TYR A 92 -5.34 -8.70 9.06
CA TYR A 92 -4.04 -8.80 9.72
C TYR A 92 -3.02 -9.54 8.83
N GLU A 93 -3.43 -10.69 8.26
CA GLU A 93 -2.59 -11.49 7.37
C GLU A 93 -2.24 -10.73 6.09
N ASN A 94 -3.20 -10.04 5.45
CA ASN A 94 -2.92 -9.26 4.25
C ASN A 94 -1.99 -8.09 4.54
N GLY A 95 -2.26 -7.30 5.58
CA GLY A 95 -1.46 -6.13 5.93
C GLY A 95 -0.01 -6.49 6.23
N LEU A 96 0.23 -7.65 6.85
CA LEU A 96 1.56 -8.08 7.28
C LEU A 96 2.28 -9.01 6.28
N ALA A 97 1.58 -9.51 5.26
CA ALA A 97 2.16 -10.40 4.28
C ALA A 97 3.33 -9.76 3.52
N ARG A 98 4.37 -10.58 3.30
CA ARG A 98 5.56 -10.26 2.51
C ARG A 98 5.71 -11.24 1.33
N PRO A 99 4.85 -11.13 0.30
CA PRO A 99 4.94 -11.99 -0.87
C PRO A 99 6.32 -11.87 -1.52
N ALA A 100 6.85 -12.97 -2.05
CA ALA A 100 8.16 -12.97 -2.71
C ALA A 100 8.19 -12.12 -3.98
N ALA A 101 7.06 -12.02 -4.69
CA ALA A 101 6.94 -11.22 -5.90
C ALA A 101 6.62 -9.75 -5.54
N PRO A 102 7.36 -8.78 -6.10
CA PRO A 102 6.97 -7.37 -5.96
C PRO A 102 5.59 -7.16 -6.59
N TYR A 103 4.83 -6.19 -6.07
CA TYR A 103 3.51 -5.82 -6.58
C TYR A 103 2.47 -6.96 -6.58
N ALA A 104 2.65 -8.00 -5.76
CA ALA A 104 1.74 -9.15 -5.70
C ALA A 104 0.26 -8.73 -5.50
N ARG A 105 -0.01 -7.70 -4.68
CA ARG A 105 -1.37 -7.17 -4.47
C ARG A 105 -1.99 -6.58 -5.75
N GLY A 106 -1.20 -5.94 -6.60
CA GLY A 106 -1.65 -5.48 -7.92
C GLY A 106 -2.01 -6.64 -8.85
N LYS A 107 -1.21 -7.72 -8.82
CA LYS A 107 -1.50 -8.96 -9.54
C LYS A 107 -2.76 -9.66 -9.01
N TRP A 108 -2.94 -9.77 -7.70
CA TRP A 108 -4.14 -10.35 -7.09
C TRP A 108 -5.39 -9.55 -7.45
N PHE A 109 -5.29 -8.22 -7.45
CA PHE A 109 -6.38 -7.35 -7.89
C PHE A 109 -6.77 -7.61 -9.35
N SER A 110 -5.78 -7.74 -10.23
CA SER A 110 -5.98 -8.11 -11.64
C SER A 110 -6.61 -9.49 -11.83
N GLN A 111 -6.37 -10.42 -10.89
CA GLN A 111 -7.02 -11.74 -10.87
C GLN A 111 -8.46 -11.71 -10.33
N GLY A 112 -8.94 -10.56 -9.87
CA GLY A 112 -10.31 -10.41 -9.37
C GLY A 112 -10.44 -10.37 -7.85
N TRP A 113 -9.35 -10.51 -7.10
CA TRP A 113 -9.36 -10.51 -5.63
C TRP A 113 -9.30 -9.10 -5.07
N GLY A 114 -10.01 -8.87 -3.97
CA GLY A 114 -10.11 -7.56 -3.35
C GLY A 114 -11.08 -6.63 -4.07
N ARG A 115 -11.75 -5.80 -3.28
CA ARG A 115 -12.58 -4.71 -3.82
C ARG A 115 -11.72 -3.53 -4.25
N ALA A 116 -10.68 -3.24 -3.47
CA ALA A 116 -9.70 -2.21 -3.72
C ALA A 116 -8.30 -2.62 -3.23
N PHE A 117 -7.27 -1.89 -3.65
CA PHE A 117 -5.95 -1.98 -3.01
C PHE A 117 -5.24 -0.63 -2.94
N VAL A 118 -4.42 -0.44 -1.91
CA VAL A 118 -3.46 0.67 -1.84
C VAL A 118 -2.10 0.14 -2.26
N GLY A 119 -1.51 0.81 -3.25
CA GLY A 119 -0.17 0.54 -3.75
C GLY A 119 0.31 1.71 -4.62
N PHE A 120 1.55 1.65 -5.08
CA PHE A 120 2.11 2.65 -5.97
C PHE A 120 1.65 2.46 -7.41
N ALA A 121 1.76 3.52 -8.22
CA ALA A 121 1.33 3.56 -9.63
C ALA A 121 1.92 2.41 -10.46
N GLU A 122 3.17 2.04 -10.22
CA GLU A 122 3.86 0.97 -10.94
C GLU A 122 3.33 -0.43 -10.66
N SER A 123 2.41 -0.59 -9.69
CA SER A 123 1.63 -1.83 -9.53
C SER A 123 0.79 -2.15 -10.78
N MET A 124 0.51 -1.16 -11.63
CA MET A 124 -0.19 -1.36 -12.91
C MET A 124 0.64 -2.14 -13.94
N SER A 125 1.97 -2.21 -13.79
CA SER A 125 2.85 -2.96 -14.70
C SER A 125 2.56 -4.48 -14.69
N VAL A 126 2.10 -5.02 -13.55
CA VAL A 126 1.80 -6.45 -13.39
C VAL A 126 0.32 -6.80 -13.65
N MET A 127 -0.49 -5.81 -14.06
CA MET A 127 -1.91 -6.00 -14.33
C MET A 127 -2.17 -6.35 -15.79
N SER A 128 -3.22 -7.13 -16.03
CA SER A 128 -3.68 -7.43 -17.39
C SER A 128 -4.16 -6.16 -18.11
N PRO A 129 -4.12 -6.12 -19.46
CA PRO A 129 -4.70 -5.04 -20.24
C PRO A 129 -6.18 -4.77 -19.90
N GLU A 130 -6.97 -5.82 -19.69
CA GLU A 130 -8.39 -5.74 -19.36
C GLU A 130 -8.60 -5.08 -18.00
N THR A 131 -7.77 -5.43 -17.01
CA THR A 131 -7.83 -4.81 -15.68
C THR A 131 -7.54 -3.32 -15.77
N ARG A 132 -6.49 -2.94 -16.51
CA ARG A 132 -6.09 -1.53 -16.70
C ARG A 132 -7.16 -0.70 -17.40
N ALA A 133 -7.84 -1.26 -18.40
CA ALA A 133 -8.93 -0.56 -19.10
C ALA A 133 -10.10 -0.22 -18.16
N GLY A 134 -10.38 -1.06 -17.17
CA GLY A 134 -11.44 -0.88 -16.17
C GLY A 134 -10.98 -0.33 -14.82
N LEU A 135 -9.76 0.19 -14.72
CA LEU A 135 -9.14 0.60 -13.46
C LEU A 135 -9.44 2.07 -13.13
N GLY A 136 -10.03 2.32 -11.97
CA GLY A 136 -10.04 3.65 -11.36
C GLY A 136 -8.91 3.78 -10.35
N PHE A 137 -8.34 4.98 -10.23
CA PHE A 137 -7.36 5.28 -9.18
C PHE A 137 -7.43 6.73 -8.74
N LYS A 138 -6.99 6.97 -7.50
CA LYS A 138 -6.86 8.29 -6.87
C LYS A 138 -5.87 8.23 -5.70
N VAL A 139 -5.46 9.36 -5.15
CA VAL A 139 -4.73 9.40 -3.88
C VAL A 139 -5.62 8.81 -2.78
N MET A 140 -5.03 7.98 -1.90
CA MET A 140 -5.78 7.44 -0.76
C MET A 140 -5.88 8.55 0.30
N PRO A 141 -7.08 9.02 0.68
CA PRO A 141 -7.21 9.94 1.79
C PRO A 141 -6.82 9.19 3.07
N LEU A 142 -5.83 9.70 3.81
CA LEU A 142 -5.44 9.15 5.12
C LEU A 142 -6.02 9.96 6.29
N ALA A 143 -6.92 10.90 5.99
CA ALA A 143 -7.78 11.59 6.94
C ALA A 143 -9.05 12.13 6.26
N ASP A 144 -10.01 12.62 7.06
CA ASP A 144 -11.23 13.25 6.53
C ASP A 144 -11.04 14.72 6.16
N ASP A 145 -10.01 15.36 6.71
CA ASP A 145 -9.71 16.79 6.49
C ASP A 145 -8.75 17.04 5.31
N ASP A 146 -8.44 16.00 4.50
CA ASP A 146 -7.44 15.92 3.41
C ASP A 146 -6.86 17.26 2.95
N ARG A 147 -5.72 17.64 3.56
CA ARG A 147 -5.08 18.96 3.35
C ARG A 147 -3.95 18.96 2.33
N ALA A 148 -3.39 17.80 1.99
CA ALA A 148 -2.27 17.69 1.07
C ALA A 148 -2.04 16.25 0.61
N SER A 149 -1.78 16.04 -0.69
CA SER A 149 -1.33 14.75 -1.19
C SER A 149 0.19 14.68 -1.21
N LEU A 150 0.74 13.72 -0.47
CA LEU A 150 2.18 13.47 -0.40
C LEU A 150 2.67 12.53 -1.49
N PHE A 151 3.80 12.89 -2.08
CA PHE A 151 4.48 12.10 -3.11
C PHE A 151 5.93 11.86 -2.71
N TYR A 152 6.40 10.61 -2.81
CA TYR A 152 7.83 10.33 -2.79
C TYR A 152 8.46 10.77 -4.10
N ALA A 153 9.71 11.24 -4.05
CA ALA A 153 10.50 11.47 -5.25
C ALA A 153 11.90 10.87 -5.12
N ASP A 154 12.26 10.07 -6.11
CA ASP A 154 13.62 9.60 -6.30
C ASP A 154 14.41 10.66 -7.08
N VAL A 155 15.42 11.24 -6.42
CA VAL A 155 16.17 12.39 -6.95
C VAL A 155 17.63 12.04 -7.24
N VAL A 156 18.13 12.49 -8.39
CA VAL A 156 19.55 12.39 -8.74
C VAL A 156 20.30 13.56 -8.11
N ALA A 157 21.28 13.26 -7.26
CA ALA A 157 22.11 14.25 -6.58
C ALA A 157 23.61 14.06 -6.90
N VAL A 158 24.37 15.16 -6.93
CA VAL A 158 25.80 15.13 -7.25
C VAL A 158 26.64 15.35 -6.01
N HIS A 159 27.48 14.36 -5.68
CA HIS A 159 28.35 14.35 -4.49
C HIS A 159 29.29 15.57 -4.45
N PRO A 160 29.47 16.25 -3.29
CA PRO A 160 30.25 17.49 -3.21
C PRO A 160 31.75 17.30 -3.52
N ALA A 161 32.31 16.12 -3.24
CA ALA A 161 33.73 15.83 -3.51
C ALA A 161 34.10 15.85 -5.00
N THR A 162 33.13 15.80 -5.92
CA THR A 162 33.36 15.96 -7.37
C THR A 162 34.04 17.29 -7.72
N LYS A 163 33.90 18.32 -6.88
CA LYS A 163 34.65 19.58 -7.01
C LYS A 163 36.16 19.38 -6.77
N VAL A 164 36.50 18.62 -5.72
CA VAL A 164 37.90 18.33 -5.37
C VAL A 164 38.54 17.41 -6.40
N TRP A 165 37.78 16.48 -6.96
CA TRP A 165 38.26 15.56 -8.00
C TRP A 165 38.35 16.16 -9.40
N GLY A 166 37.85 17.39 -9.60
CA GLY A 166 37.81 18.01 -10.93
C GLY A 166 36.79 17.38 -11.89
N THR A 167 35.82 16.60 -11.39
CA THR A 167 34.83 15.86 -12.20
C THR A 167 33.41 16.43 -12.09
N ARG A 168 33.27 17.60 -11.46
CA ARG A 168 31.95 18.20 -11.16
C ARG A 168 31.10 18.41 -12.41
N GLU A 169 31.68 18.90 -13.49
CA GLU A 169 30.95 19.21 -14.73
C GLU A 169 30.34 17.94 -15.34
N LEU A 170 31.15 16.90 -15.55
CA LEU A 170 30.70 15.60 -16.05
C LEU A 170 29.63 14.97 -15.16
N ALA A 171 29.76 15.08 -13.83
CA ALA A 171 28.77 14.53 -12.90
C ALA A 171 27.43 15.28 -12.97
N VAL A 172 27.44 16.59 -13.21
CA VAL A 172 26.22 17.39 -13.44
C VAL A 172 25.61 17.05 -14.80
N GLU A 173 26.41 16.86 -15.84
CA GLU A 173 25.93 16.43 -17.16
C GLU A 173 25.23 15.08 -17.08
N LEU A 174 25.85 14.09 -16.41
CA LEU A 174 25.24 12.78 -16.18
C LEU A 174 23.92 12.89 -15.41
N ALA A 175 23.86 13.71 -14.36
CA ALA A 175 22.63 13.90 -13.60
C ALA A 175 21.49 14.47 -14.46
N ASN A 176 21.79 15.42 -15.35
CA ASN A 176 20.82 15.97 -16.29
C ASN A 176 20.39 14.94 -17.34
N LEU A 177 21.31 14.12 -17.84
CA LEU A 177 21.02 13.04 -18.78
C LEU A 177 20.07 12.01 -18.16
N LEU A 178 20.36 11.53 -16.94
CA LEU A 178 19.54 10.55 -16.23
C LEU A 178 18.10 11.04 -16.01
N ALA A 179 17.94 12.34 -15.73
CA ALA A 179 16.62 12.96 -15.55
C ALA A 179 16.09 13.61 -16.85
N SER A 180 16.66 13.32 -18.02
CA SER A 180 16.25 13.93 -19.29
C SER A 180 14.95 13.32 -19.82
N HIS A 181 14.25 14.06 -20.68
CA HIS A 181 13.00 13.61 -21.28
C HIS A 181 13.15 12.27 -22.01
N GLU A 182 14.14 12.15 -22.90
CA GLU A 182 14.34 10.97 -23.74
C GLU A 182 14.66 9.72 -22.91
N VAL A 183 15.56 9.85 -21.92
CA VAL A 183 15.92 8.75 -21.02
C VAL A 183 14.73 8.30 -20.20
N MET A 184 13.94 9.24 -19.67
CA MET A 184 12.75 8.90 -18.88
C MET A 184 11.66 8.24 -19.75
N VAL A 185 11.38 8.73 -20.97
CA VAL A 185 10.42 8.08 -21.88
C VAL A 185 10.83 6.64 -22.17
N ARG A 186 12.12 6.41 -22.48
CA ARG A 186 12.63 5.06 -22.76
C ARG A 186 12.61 4.15 -21.54
N SER A 187 12.90 4.69 -20.35
CA SER A 187 12.95 3.89 -19.11
C SER A 187 11.56 3.52 -18.62
N LEU A 188 10.59 4.43 -18.72
CA LEU A 188 9.25 4.23 -18.19
C LEU A 188 8.30 3.54 -19.19
N GLY A 189 8.57 3.70 -20.49
CA GLY A 189 7.85 3.02 -21.56
C GLY A 189 8.03 1.50 -21.55
N PRO A 190 7.41 0.79 -22.49
CA PRO A 190 7.55 -0.67 -22.63
C PRO A 190 9.00 -1.06 -22.93
N GLY A 191 9.44 -2.15 -22.29
CA GLY A 191 10.77 -2.73 -22.51
C GLY A 191 10.81 -3.68 -23.70
N GLU A 192 12.00 -4.17 -24.05
CA GLU A 192 12.13 -5.26 -25.02
C GLU A 192 11.49 -6.54 -24.45
N GLY A 193 10.46 -7.04 -25.14
CA GLY A 193 9.75 -8.26 -24.73
C GLY A 193 8.65 -8.06 -23.67
N ASP A 194 8.49 -6.85 -23.12
CA ASP A 194 7.37 -6.49 -22.26
C ASP A 194 6.55 -5.35 -22.89
N PRO A 195 5.34 -5.62 -23.42
CA PRO A 195 4.51 -4.60 -24.03
C PRO A 195 3.93 -3.61 -23.01
N SER A 196 4.10 -3.86 -21.72
CA SER A 196 3.62 -2.98 -20.65
C SER A 196 4.65 -1.91 -20.27
N PRO A 197 4.23 -0.64 -20.16
CA PRO A 197 5.01 0.37 -19.43
C PRO A 197 5.18 0.01 -17.95
N GLN A 198 6.14 0.67 -17.29
CA GLN A 198 6.35 0.56 -15.86
C GLN A 198 5.30 1.30 -15.03
N TYR A 199 4.67 2.34 -15.60
CA TYR A 199 3.71 3.23 -14.90
C TYR A 199 4.23 3.96 -13.66
N LEU A 200 5.55 4.02 -13.47
CA LEU A 200 6.14 5.00 -12.56
C LEU A 200 5.78 6.43 -13.01
N MET A 201 5.61 7.32 -12.04
CA MET A 201 5.23 8.71 -12.28
C MET A 201 6.49 9.54 -12.56
N ALA A 202 6.55 10.17 -13.73
CA ALA A 202 7.66 11.05 -14.08
C ALA A 202 7.59 12.39 -13.30
N ALA A 203 8.73 13.06 -13.14
CA ALA A 203 8.77 14.42 -12.58
C ALA A 203 8.62 15.53 -13.65
N ARG A 204 8.51 15.17 -14.94
CA ARG A 204 8.42 16.11 -16.06
C ARG A 204 7.10 15.94 -16.81
N PRO A 205 6.28 17.01 -16.94
CA PRO A 205 5.05 16.98 -17.73
C PRO A 205 5.23 16.41 -19.14
N SER A 206 6.31 16.78 -19.84
CA SER A 206 6.58 16.33 -21.21
C SER A 206 6.70 14.81 -21.36
N VAL A 207 7.13 14.09 -20.32
CA VAL A 207 7.22 12.62 -20.33
C VAL A 207 5.81 12.01 -20.30
N PHE A 208 4.91 12.54 -19.48
CA PHE A 208 3.50 12.14 -19.47
C PHE A 208 2.83 12.42 -20.81
N GLU A 209 3.05 13.61 -21.39
CA GLU A 209 2.50 13.96 -22.70
C GLU A 209 2.95 13.00 -23.80
N THR A 210 4.20 12.53 -23.76
CA THR A 210 4.74 11.62 -24.76
C THR A 210 4.23 10.20 -24.58
N LEU A 211 4.31 9.65 -23.36
CA LEU A 211 3.83 8.31 -23.06
C LEU A 211 2.31 8.20 -23.17
N GLY A 212 1.58 9.26 -22.79
CA GLY A 212 0.12 9.34 -22.83
C GLY A 212 -0.49 9.19 -24.22
N ARG A 213 0.26 9.48 -25.30
CA ARG A 213 -0.19 9.27 -26.69
C ARG A 213 -0.41 7.79 -27.02
N SER A 214 0.40 6.90 -26.44
CA SER A 214 0.33 5.45 -26.68
C SER A 214 -0.29 4.71 -25.49
N PHE A 215 -0.20 5.28 -24.29
CA PHE A 215 -0.63 4.67 -23.04
C PHE A 215 -1.48 5.68 -22.24
N PRO A 216 -2.79 5.77 -22.50
CA PRO A 216 -3.66 6.81 -21.96
C PRO A 216 -3.64 6.98 -20.43
N ILE A 217 -3.32 5.91 -19.68
CA ILE A 217 -3.15 5.95 -18.22
C ILE A 217 -2.08 6.96 -17.78
N TYR A 218 -1.04 7.24 -18.59
CA TYR A 218 -0.10 8.32 -18.26
C TYR A 218 -0.75 9.71 -18.28
N GLY A 219 -1.79 9.92 -19.10
CA GLY A 219 -2.60 11.13 -19.04
C GLY A 219 -3.39 11.21 -17.74
N GLU A 220 -4.04 10.12 -17.34
CA GLU A 220 -4.78 10.03 -16.06
C GLU A 220 -3.84 10.21 -14.84
N LEU A 221 -2.62 9.66 -14.88
CA LEU A 221 -1.61 9.86 -13.83
C LEU A 221 -1.13 11.32 -13.75
N HIS A 222 -0.98 11.99 -14.89
CA HIS A 222 -0.59 13.40 -14.92
C HIS A 222 -1.70 14.29 -14.34
N GLU A 223 -2.95 14.03 -14.72
CA GLU A 223 -4.12 14.72 -14.16
C GLU A 223 -4.22 14.52 -12.65
N LEU A 224 -3.96 13.31 -12.15
CA LEU A 224 -3.90 13.05 -10.71
C LEU A 224 -2.87 13.95 -10.00
N ILE A 225 -1.67 14.10 -10.55
CA ILE A 225 -0.65 14.99 -9.97
C ILE A 225 -1.17 16.43 -9.95
N GLU A 226 -1.60 16.95 -11.10
CA GLU A 226 -2.00 18.36 -11.24
C GLU A 226 -3.20 18.74 -10.35
N THR A 227 -4.12 17.79 -10.09
CA THR A 227 -5.33 18.02 -9.29
C THR A 227 -5.18 17.73 -7.81
N SER A 228 -4.10 17.07 -7.38
CA SER A 228 -3.90 16.62 -5.99
C SER A 228 -3.14 17.59 -5.08
N HIS A 229 -2.76 18.78 -5.57
CA HIS A 229 -1.88 19.71 -4.85
C HIS A 229 -0.60 19.03 -4.32
N PRO A 230 0.24 18.50 -5.24
CA PRO A 230 1.25 17.52 -4.91
C PRO A 230 2.35 18.15 -4.05
N THR A 231 2.64 17.51 -2.92
CA THR A 231 3.71 17.91 -2.03
C THR A 231 4.76 16.82 -1.93
N LEU A 232 6.04 17.20 -2.01
CA LEU A 232 7.13 16.25 -1.82
C LEU A 232 7.19 15.80 -0.35
N PHE A 233 7.10 14.49 -0.12
CA PHE A 233 7.34 13.90 1.18
C PHE A 233 8.79 14.12 1.61
N ARG A 234 8.99 14.90 2.67
CA ARG A 234 10.32 15.26 3.17
C ARG A 234 10.40 15.09 4.67
N LEU A 235 11.50 14.50 5.12
CA LEU A 235 11.85 14.40 6.53
C LEU A 235 13.06 15.29 6.85
N GLY A 236 13.15 15.73 8.10
CA GLY A 236 14.27 16.52 8.58
C GLY A 236 15.61 15.74 8.61
N PRO A 237 16.74 16.43 8.90
CA PRO A 237 18.09 15.84 8.87
C PRO A 237 18.28 14.61 9.78
N ARG A 238 17.47 14.48 10.84
CA ARG A 238 17.52 13.37 11.81
C ARG A 238 16.61 12.20 11.46
N SER A 239 16.09 12.13 10.23
CA SER A 239 15.14 11.11 9.79
C SER A 239 15.63 9.68 10.00
N ARG A 240 16.93 9.40 9.81
CA ARG A 240 17.51 8.08 10.05
C ARG A 240 17.53 7.69 11.53
N GLU A 241 17.90 8.62 12.40
CA GLU A 241 17.85 8.41 13.86
C GLU A 241 16.42 8.18 14.33
N TRP A 242 15.49 8.99 13.82
CA TRP A 242 14.07 8.87 14.14
C TRP A 242 13.49 7.52 13.69
N LEU A 243 13.74 7.11 12.44
CA LEU A 243 13.30 5.81 11.93
C LEU A 243 13.89 4.66 12.75
N ALA A 244 15.16 4.75 13.16
CA ALA A 244 15.78 3.73 14.01
C ALA A 244 15.12 3.65 15.40
N ALA A 245 14.67 4.79 15.95
CA ALA A 245 14.04 4.86 17.26
C ALA A 245 12.55 4.47 17.25
N MET A 246 11.80 4.85 16.21
CA MET A 246 10.33 4.89 16.27
C MET A 246 9.63 3.91 15.33
N LYS A 247 10.27 3.38 14.28
CA LYS A 247 9.59 2.54 13.29
C LYS A 247 8.93 1.30 13.89
N ASP A 248 9.56 0.68 14.88
CA ASP A 248 9.05 -0.54 15.51
C ASP A 248 7.93 -0.21 16.51
N THR A 249 8.03 0.92 17.22
CA THR A 249 6.97 1.46 18.09
C THR A 249 5.72 1.79 17.28
N LEU A 250 5.84 2.59 16.21
CA LEU A 250 4.71 2.97 15.36
C LEU A 250 4.03 1.75 14.72
N ARG A 251 4.84 0.80 14.23
CA ARG A 251 4.33 -0.46 13.70
C ARG A 251 3.56 -1.27 14.74
N LYS A 252 4.09 -1.36 15.97
CA LYS A 252 3.43 -2.07 17.05
C LYS A 252 2.09 -1.41 17.38
N GLU A 253 2.11 -0.09 17.61
CA GLU A 253 0.92 0.72 17.90
C GLU A 253 -0.16 0.57 16.82
N ALA A 254 0.20 0.57 15.54
CA ALA A 254 -0.74 0.40 14.42
C ALA A 254 -1.42 -0.99 14.39
N ARG A 255 -0.87 -1.97 15.12
CA ARG A 255 -1.36 -3.36 15.20
C ARG A 255 -1.99 -3.69 16.54
N GLU A 256 -1.80 -2.82 17.55
CA GLU A 256 -2.43 -2.97 18.85
C GLU A 256 -3.95 -2.84 18.73
N ASP A 257 -4.65 -3.58 19.59
CA ASP A 257 -6.11 -3.63 19.65
C ASP A 257 -6.81 -3.94 18.32
N TYR A 258 -6.14 -4.69 17.44
CA TYR A 258 -6.71 -5.07 16.14
C TYR A 258 -8.08 -5.77 16.33
N PRO A 259 -9.18 -5.21 15.78
CA PRO A 259 -10.53 -5.59 16.17
C PRO A 259 -11.05 -6.85 15.48
N CYS A 260 -10.34 -7.35 14.46
CA CYS A 260 -10.79 -8.49 13.66
C CYS A 260 -10.08 -9.80 14.05
N GLY A 261 -10.64 -10.91 13.58
CA GLY A 261 -9.96 -12.21 13.61
C GLY A 261 -8.87 -12.36 12.54
N CYS A 262 -8.09 -13.44 12.64
CA CYS A 262 -7.18 -13.91 11.59
C CYS A 262 -7.47 -15.35 11.21
N ASP A 263 -7.04 -15.74 10.02
CA ASP A 263 -7.03 -17.14 9.61
C ASP A 263 -5.73 -17.80 10.04
N VAL A 264 -5.84 -18.91 10.76
CA VAL A 264 -4.69 -19.72 11.18
C VAL A 264 -4.78 -21.10 10.56
N ARG A 265 -3.66 -21.56 10.01
CA ARG A 265 -3.58 -22.90 9.41
C ARG A 265 -3.89 -23.97 10.46
N SER A 266 -4.79 -24.88 10.12
CA SER A 266 -5.05 -26.07 10.93
C SER A 266 -3.88 -27.06 10.86
N ALA A 267 -3.72 -27.88 11.90
CA ALA A 267 -2.69 -28.93 11.91
C ALA A 267 -2.92 -29.98 10.79
N GLU A 268 -4.17 -30.23 10.44
CA GLU A 268 -4.60 -31.22 9.44
C GLU A 268 -5.68 -30.65 8.52
N LEU A 269 -5.83 -31.22 7.32
CA LEU A 269 -6.90 -30.86 6.40
C LEU A 269 -8.27 -31.21 7.02
N ILE A 270 -9.12 -30.20 7.17
CA ILE A 270 -10.51 -30.34 7.59
C ILE A 270 -11.31 -30.93 6.41
N ARG A 271 -11.76 -32.17 6.54
CA ARG A 271 -12.46 -32.90 5.46
C ARG A 271 -13.96 -32.66 5.47
N ASP A 272 -14.51 -32.29 6.62
CA ASP A 272 -15.93 -32.09 6.84
C ASP A 272 -16.20 -31.14 8.01
N ALA A 273 -17.44 -30.65 8.11
CA ALA A 273 -17.86 -29.72 9.15
C ALA A 273 -17.84 -30.34 10.57
N ALA A 274 -17.86 -31.67 10.70
CA ALA A 274 -17.85 -32.33 12.01
C ALA A 274 -16.43 -32.38 12.63
N SER A 275 -15.39 -32.44 11.79
CA SER A 275 -13.99 -32.39 12.20
C SER A 275 -13.48 -30.98 12.52
N ALA A 276 -14.11 -29.95 11.94
CA ALA A 276 -13.68 -28.55 12.08
C ALA A 276 -13.61 -28.05 13.54
N PRO A 277 -14.59 -28.32 14.44
CA PRO A 277 -14.56 -27.79 15.79
C PRO A 277 -13.31 -28.19 16.58
N ALA A 278 -12.95 -29.48 16.57
CA ALA A 278 -11.80 -29.97 17.33
C ALA A 278 -10.48 -29.38 16.80
N LEU A 279 -10.32 -29.36 15.47
CA LEU A 279 -9.12 -28.84 14.82
C LEU A 279 -8.98 -27.32 15.01
N CYS A 280 -10.07 -26.57 14.82
CA CYS A 280 -10.02 -25.11 14.92
C CYS A 280 -10.02 -24.58 16.35
N GLN A 281 -10.64 -25.28 17.31
CA GLN A 281 -10.48 -24.93 18.73
C GLN A 281 -9.03 -25.13 19.18
N ALA A 282 -8.37 -26.19 18.70
CA ALA A 282 -6.96 -26.41 18.97
C ALA A 282 -6.08 -25.31 18.33
N ALA A 283 -6.31 -25.00 17.05
CA ALA A 283 -5.54 -23.98 16.32
C ALA A 283 -5.70 -22.57 16.92
N CYS A 284 -6.90 -22.21 17.37
CA CYS A 284 -7.21 -20.86 17.86
C CYS A 284 -7.11 -20.71 19.39
N ARG A 285 -6.52 -21.68 20.11
CA ARG A 285 -6.51 -21.70 21.59
C ARG A 285 -5.95 -20.43 22.21
N GLU A 286 -4.82 -19.95 21.68
CA GLU A 286 -4.12 -18.75 22.16
C GLU A 286 -4.59 -17.47 21.45
N LEU A 287 -5.59 -17.58 20.58
CA LEU A 287 -6.03 -16.52 19.65
C LEU A 287 -7.51 -16.20 19.83
N GLY A 288 -7.94 -16.11 21.09
CA GLY A 288 -9.32 -15.78 21.46
C GLY A 288 -10.34 -16.89 21.16
N GLY A 289 -9.89 -18.07 20.75
CA GLY A 289 -10.74 -19.20 20.39
C GLY A 289 -11.28 -19.13 18.96
N TRP A 290 -11.96 -20.20 18.56
CA TRP A 290 -12.52 -20.35 17.22
C TRP A 290 -13.71 -19.42 17.00
N SER A 291 -13.75 -18.75 15.85
CA SER A 291 -14.88 -17.89 15.44
C SER A 291 -16.10 -18.68 14.93
N GLY A 292 -15.96 -19.99 14.72
CA GLY A 292 -16.95 -20.81 14.04
C GLY A 292 -16.76 -20.88 12.51
N LYS A 293 -15.75 -20.20 11.96
CA LYS A 293 -15.43 -20.17 10.52
C LYS A 293 -14.18 -20.98 10.20
N TRP A 294 -14.18 -21.65 9.05
CA TRP A 294 -13.02 -22.31 8.48
C TRP A 294 -13.17 -22.38 6.95
N THR A 295 -12.07 -22.59 6.22
CA THR A 295 -12.09 -22.73 4.77
C THR A 295 -10.98 -23.65 4.25
N ASN A 296 -11.26 -24.34 3.14
CA ASN A 296 -10.29 -25.04 2.29
C ASN A 296 -10.09 -24.35 0.93
N GLU A 297 -10.76 -23.21 0.73
CA GLU A 297 -10.85 -22.58 -0.58
C GLU A 297 -9.68 -21.62 -0.80
N ALA A 298 -9.09 -21.72 -1.99
CA ALA A 298 -8.18 -20.71 -2.50
C ALA A 298 -8.97 -19.42 -2.81
N PRO A 299 -8.36 -18.23 -2.65
CA PRO A 299 -6.97 -18.00 -2.29
C PRO A 299 -6.71 -17.90 -0.77
N ALA A 300 -7.74 -18.08 0.07
CA ALA A 300 -7.62 -17.93 1.52
C ALA A 300 -6.66 -18.95 2.16
N THR A 301 -6.58 -20.15 1.56
CA THR A 301 -5.59 -21.17 1.96
C THR A 301 -5.00 -21.87 0.73
N PRO A 302 -3.72 -22.31 0.78
CA PRO A 302 -3.14 -23.12 -0.27
C PRO A 302 -3.92 -24.41 -0.55
N PRO A 303 -3.83 -24.99 -1.77
CA PRO A 303 -4.43 -26.27 -2.06
C PRO A 303 -3.96 -27.36 -1.09
N GLY A 304 -4.90 -28.11 -0.53
CA GLY A 304 -4.61 -29.21 0.39
C GLY A 304 -4.39 -28.79 1.85
N THR A 305 -4.65 -27.53 2.20
CA THR A 305 -4.64 -27.04 3.59
C THR A 305 -5.99 -26.47 4.00
N SER A 306 -6.18 -26.25 5.31
CA SER A 306 -7.33 -25.52 5.84
C SER A 306 -6.89 -24.35 6.71
N ALA A 307 -7.72 -23.32 6.72
CA ALA A 307 -7.61 -22.18 7.62
C ALA A 307 -8.78 -22.19 8.60
N CYS A 308 -8.49 -21.89 9.87
CA CYS A 308 -9.44 -21.69 10.95
C CYS A 308 -9.49 -20.21 11.30
N GLY A 309 -10.67 -19.61 11.25
CA GLY A 309 -10.84 -18.21 11.65
C GLY A 309 -10.81 -18.11 13.17
N CYS A 310 -9.80 -17.46 13.73
CA CYS A 310 -9.66 -17.19 15.16
C CYS A 310 -10.28 -15.83 15.53
N ARG A 311 -10.65 -15.62 16.79
CA ARG A 311 -11.30 -14.36 17.23
C ARG A 311 -10.32 -13.22 17.49
N ALA A 312 -9.04 -13.53 17.68
CA ALA A 312 -7.97 -12.57 17.85
C ALA A 312 -6.80 -12.92 16.94
N CYS A 313 -5.93 -11.94 16.70
CA CYS A 313 -4.69 -12.10 15.95
C CYS A 313 -3.49 -12.18 16.92
N PRO A 314 -2.34 -12.71 16.48
CA PRO A 314 -1.12 -12.67 17.28
C PRO A 314 -0.81 -11.25 17.76
N ALA A 315 -0.48 -11.12 19.04
CA ALA A 315 -0.01 -9.84 19.57
C ALA A 315 1.29 -9.42 18.85
N PRO A 316 1.43 -8.14 18.48
CA PRO A 316 2.61 -7.62 17.78
C PRO A 316 3.87 -7.59 18.63
#